data_AF-A0A9D4R2X6-F1
#
_entry.id   AF-A0A9D4R2X6-F1
#
_cell.length_a   1.000
_cell.length_b   1.000
_cell.length_c   1.000
_cell.angle_alpha   90.00
_cell.angle_beta   90.00
_cell.angle_gamma   90.00
#
_symmetry.space_group_name_H-M   'P 1'
#
loop_
_entity.id
_entity.type
_entity.pdbx_description
1 polymer ?
#
loop_
_entity_poly.entity_id
_entity_poly.type
_entity_poly.pdbx_seq_one_letter_code
_entity_poly.pdbx_strand_id
1 'polypeptide(L)' 'MLRSYCQDEPACWDVYLQQVCMAYISSPQRSTSVTPNKMVFGKDIRLPLQYKEVKLQLLEQY' A
#
# COMPACT_ATOMS: atom_id res chain seq x y z
N MET A 1 7.47 -6.28 -2.01
CA MET A 1 7.22 -4.87 -1.65
C MET A 1 8.25 -4.36 -0.64
N LEU A 2 8.35 -4.86 0.59
CA LEU A 2 9.41 -4.39 1.52
C LEU A 2 10.83 -4.59 0.95
N ARG A 3 11.09 -5.77 0.38
CA ARG A 3 12.37 -6.10 -0.26
C ARG A 3 12.83 -5.08 -1.30
N SER A 4 11.92 -4.48 -2.06
CA SER A 4 12.29 -3.51 -3.10
C SER A 4 12.70 -2.15 -2.52
N TYR A 5 12.29 -1.82 -1.29
CA TYR A 5 12.69 -0.59 -0.60
C TYR A 5 14.03 -0.72 0.13
N CYS A 6 14.40 -1.94 0.52
CA CYS A 6 15.62 -2.20 1.29
C CYS A 6 16.73 -2.89 0.47
N GLN A 7 16.71 -2.75 -0.87
CA GLN A 7 17.72 -3.41 -1.71
C GLN A 7 19.12 -2.85 -1.47
N ASP A 8 19.23 -1.53 -1.36
CA ASP A 8 20.52 -0.85 -1.19
C ASP A 8 20.98 -0.87 0.27
N GLU A 9 20.05 -0.77 1.22
CA GLU A 9 20.33 -0.78 2.65
C GLU A 9 19.32 -1.65 3.43
N PRO A 10 19.61 -2.95 3.62
CA PRO A 10 18.73 -3.87 4.33
C PRO A 10 18.48 -3.51 5.80
N ALA A 11 19.40 -2.78 6.42
CA ALA A 11 19.33 -2.40 7.84
C ALA A 11 18.19 -1.42 8.14
N CYS A 12 17.78 -0.62 7.16
CA CYS A 12 16.73 0.41 7.30
C CYS A 12 15.32 -0.12 7.04
N TRP A 13 15.09 -1.43 7.18
CA TRP A 13 13.77 -2.03 6.91
C TRP A 13 12.65 -1.48 7.81
N ASP A 14 12.99 -1.10 9.03
CA ASP A 14 12.10 -0.52 10.02
C ASP A 14 11.63 0.89 9.62
N VAL A 15 12.51 1.67 9.00
CA VAL A 15 12.22 3.03 8.48
C VAL A 15 11.16 2.98 7.38
N TYR A 16 11.15 1.94 6.55
CA TYR A 16 10.20 1.78 5.43
C TYR A 16 8.97 0.95 5.78
N LEU A 17 8.95 0.32 6.95
CA LEU A 17 7.88 -0.62 7.33
C LEU A 17 6.50 0.06 7.35
N GLN A 18 6.41 1.27 7.91
CA GLN A 18 5.15 1.99 8.03
C GLN A 18 4.53 2.32 6.67
N GLN A 19 5.34 2.77 5.72
CA GLN A 19 4.95 3.10 4.35
C GLN A 19 4.50 1.83 3.62
N VAL A 20 5.22 0.72 3.81
CA VAL A 20 4.85 -0.57 3.21
C VAL A 20 3.53 -1.10 3.77
N CYS A 21 3.33 -1.03 5.09
CA CYS A 21 2.06 -1.39 5.72
C CYS A 21 0.91 -0.53 5.19
N MET A 22 1.11 0.79 5.06
CA MET A 22 0.10 1.71 4.55
C MET A 22 -0.29 1.40 3.10
N ALA A 23 0.67 1.13 2.23
CA ALA A 23 0.37 0.74 0.86
C ALA A 23 -0.30 -0.64 0.79
N TYR A 24 0.05 -1.59 1.66
CA TYR A 24 -0.63 -2.89 1.75
C TYR A 24 -2.10 -2.77 2.15
N ILE A 25 -2.41 -2.03 3.23
CA ILE A 25 -3.80 -1.89 3.72
C ILE A 25 -4.68 -1.05 2.79
N SER A 26 -4.08 -0.23 1.92
CA SER A 26 -4.77 0.69 1.03
C SER A 26 -4.91 0.20 -0.42
N SER A 27 -4.25 -0.91 -0.77
CA SER A 27 -4.29 -1.52 -2.11
C SER A 27 -5.28 -2.69 -2.17
N PRO A 28 -6.05 -2.84 -3.26
CA PRO A 28 -6.93 -3.99 -3.42
C PRO A 28 -6.14 -5.29 -3.48
N GLN A 29 -6.68 -6.33 -2.87
CA GLN A 29 -6.09 -7.67 -2.97
C GLN A 29 -6.75 -8.44 -4.10
N ARG A 30 -5.95 -9.15 -4.91
CA ARG A 30 -6.44 -9.91 -6.07
C ARG A 30 -7.54 -10.92 -5.70
N SER A 31 -7.44 -11.57 -4.54
CA SER A 31 -8.39 -12.59 -4.11
C SER A 31 -9.76 -12.05 -3.68
N THR A 32 -9.82 -10.81 -3.18
CA THR A 32 -11.05 -10.23 -2.61
C THR A 32 -11.55 -9.02 -3.39
N SER A 33 -10.76 -8.50 -4.33
CA SER A 33 -11.00 -7.26 -5.10
C SER A 33 -11.24 -6.01 -4.23
N VAL A 34 -10.97 -6.09 -2.92
CA VAL A 34 -11.13 -4.99 -1.96
C VAL A 34 -9.85 -4.76 -1.17
N THR A 35 -9.73 -3.57 -0.59
CA THR A 35 -8.59 -3.24 0.29
C THR A 35 -8.78 -3.89 1.66
N PRO A 36 -7.71 -4.32 2.35
CA PRO A 36 -7.81 -4.84 3.71
C PRO A 36 -8.48 -3.85 4.67
N ASN A 37 -8.19 -2.55 4.54
CA ASN A 37 -8.84 -1.51 5.35
C ASN A 37 -10.36 -1.47 5.15
N LYS A 38 -10.82 -1.60 3.90
CA LYS A 38 -12.25 -1.64 3.58
C LYS A 38 -12.93 -2.90 4.12
N MET A 39 -12.24 -4.03 4.11
CA MET A 39 -12.76 -5.28 4.67
C MET A 39 -12.97 -5.22 6.18
N VAL A 40 -12.06 -4.57 6.92
CA VAL A 40 -12.13 -4.47 8.38
C VAL A 40 -13.06 -3.34 8.84
N PHE A 41 -12.99 -2.17 8.21
CA PHE A 41 -13.68 -0.96 8.69
C PHE A 41 -14.85 -0.52 7.81
N GLY A 42 -15.12 -1.21 6.71
CA GLY A 42 -16.17 -0.83 5.75
C GLY A 42 -15.89 0.46 4.98
N LYS A 43 -14.69 1.03 5.09
CA LYS A 43 -14.34 2.34 4.52
C LYS A 43 -12.98 2.32 3.83
N ASP A 44 -12.85 3.07 2.76
CA ASP A 44 -11.57 3.30 2.10
C ASP A 44 -10.70 4.26 2.93
N ILE A 45 -9.39 4.01 2.95
CA ILE A 45 -8.45 4.84 3.69
C ILE A 45 -8.26 6.19 3.01
N ARG A 46 -8.12 7.26 3.80
CA ARG A 46 -7.76 8.58 3.27
C ARG A 46 -6.24 8.70 3.19
N LEU A 47 -5.72 8.60 1.98
CA LEU A 47 -4.30 8.84 1.70
C LEU A 47 -4.03 10.35 1.53
N PRO A 48 -2.82 10.82 1.91
CA PRO A 48 -2.36 12.16 1.52
C PRO A 48 -2.42 12.35 0.00
N LEU A 49 -2.68 13.58 -0.44
CA LEU A 49 -2.94 13.89 -1.87
C LEU A 49 -1.83 13.38 -2.79
N GLN A 50 -0.58 13.49 -2.35
CA GLN A 50 0.62 13.06 -3.06
C GLN A 50 0.60 11.57 -3.44
N TYR A 51 -0.14 10.73 -2.70
CA TYR A 51 -0.21 9.28 -2.94
C TYR A 51 -1.48 8.83 -3.67
N LYS A 52 -2.44 9.75 -3.93
CA LYS A 52 -3.68 9.40 -4.65
C LYS A 52 -3.43 9.13 -6.13
N GLU A 53 -2.53 9.88 -6.75
CA GLU A 53 -2.20 9.76 -8.17
C GLU A 53 -1.56 8.40 -8.49
N VAL A 54 -0.66 7.94 -7.62
CA VAL A 54 -0.03 6.62 -7.72
C VAL A 54 -1.05 5.48 -7.56
N LYS A 55 -2.05 5.67 -6.70
CA LYS A 55 -3.10 4.67 -6.50
C LYS A 55 -3.99 4.49 -7.73
N LEU A 56 -4.29 5.56 -8.47
CA LEU A 56 -5.08 5.48 -9.71
C LEU A 56 -4.35 4.66 -10.78
N GLN A 57 -3.04 4.88 -10.94
CA GLN A 57 -2.22 4.13 -11.91
C GLN A 57 -2.12 2.63 -11.58
N LEU A 58 -2.08 2.28 -10.29
CA LEU A 58 -2.04 0.87 -9.87
C LEU A 58 -3.40 0.16 -9.98
N LEU A 59 -4.51 0.90 -9.89
CA LEU A 59 -5.86 0.35 -10.09
C LEU A 59 -6.15 0.03 -11.55
N GLU A 60 -5.49 0.69 -12.51
CA GLU A 60 -5.62 0.42 -13.95
C GLU A 60 -4.81 -0.81 -14.42
N GLN A 61 -3.96 -1.38 -13.56
CA GLN A 61 -3.11 -2.53 -13.87
C GLN A 61 -3.69 -3.88 -13.40
N TYR A 62 -4.92 -3.90 -12.88
CA TYR A 62 -5.62 -5.11 -12.43
C TYR A 62 -6.97 -5.30 -13.13
#